data_AF-A0A816HIK1-F1
#
_entry.id   AF-A0A816HIK1-F1
#
_cell.length_a   1.000
_cell.length_b   1.000
_cell.length_c   1.000
_cell.angle_alpha   90.00
_cell.angle_beta   90.00
_cell.angle_gamma   90.00
#
_symmetry.space_group_name_H-M   'P 1'
#
loop_
_entity.id
_entity.type
_entity.pdbx_description
1 polymer ?
#
loop_
_entity_poly.entity_id
_entity_poly.type
_entity_poly.pdbx_seq_one_letter_code
_entity_poly.pdbx_strand_id
1 'polypeptide(L)'
;ADCGNDRIQRFSLGQVDGKTEIGSKSLQHPYSLSCPTAITFDAQRYLFIVDSNNYRIILAGPTDVRCVIGCDGISIKSTLLLFPSNLAFDGFGNLFIVDSGNDRIEKFEYSKNSCDKLLVNLWTKSIELTKTSHTYCRACYKFKYYYGAFQIEEPESLYYSVRSSVGIDTYGYIYENNFNPLNPNENLPITDDDGGFDGQFKFELPLYNDGKYILVVTTNQPMITGNIEIKIFGLKNVTLSRLSE
;
A
#
# COMPACT_ATOMS: atom_id res chain seq x y z
N ALA A 1 -8.20 16.77 7.20
CA ALA A 1 -8.71 16.95 8.57
C ALA A 1 -9.17 18.39 8.73
N ASP A 2 -10.29 18.63 9.40
CA ASP A 2 -10.86 19.97 9.57
C ASP A 2 -10.52 20.47 10.99
N CYS A 3 -9.27 20.92 11.16
CA CYS A 3 -8.73 21.35 12.46
C CYS A 3 -9.60 22.41 13.13
N GLY A 4 -10.04 23.42 12.37
CA GLY A 4 -10.82 24.54 12.91
C GLY A 4 -12.21 24.16 13.44
N ASN A 5 -12.69 22.95 13.12
CA ASN A 5 -13.99 22.44 13.58
C ASN A 5 -13.86 21.11 14.34
N ASP A 6 -12.65 20.72 14.76
CA ASP A 6 -12.38 19.52 15.56
C ASP A 6 -12.99 18.23 15.00
N ARG A 7 -12.88 18.03 13.67
CA ARG A 7 -13.51 16.89 13.00
C ARG A 7 -12.74 16.36 11.78
N ILE A 8 -13.06 15.14 11.40
CA ILE A 8 -12.67 14.53 10.12
C ILE A 8 -13.90 14.47 9.23
N GLN A 9 -13.81 15.05 8.03
CA GLN A 9 -14.86 14.99 7.01
C GLN A 9 -14.43 14.14 5.82
N ARG A 10 -15.39 13.40 5.26
CA ARG A 10 -15.27 12.70 3.99
C ARG A 10 -16.12 13.41 2.94
N PHE A 11 -15.50 13.68 1.80
CA PHE A 11 -16.16 14.21 0.61
C PHE A 11 -16.22 13.10 -0.43
N SER A 12 -17.42 12.83 -0.93
CA SER A 12 -17.61 11.91 -2.06
C SER A 12 -17.32 12.63 -3.37
N LEU A 13 -16.81 11.92 -4.37
CA LEU A 13 -16.55 12.50 -5.68
C LEU A 13 -17.82 13.15 -6.25
N GLY A 14 -17.69 14.41 -6.66
CA GLY A 14 -18.80 15.20 -7.21
C GLY A 14 -19.77 15.78 -6.17
N GLN A 15 -19.55 15.57 -4.86
CA GLN A 15 -20.33 16.21 -3.80
C GLN A 15 -19.57 17.40 -3.21
N VAL A 16 -20.28 18.48 -2.93
CA VAL A 16 -19.73 19.67 -2.26
C VAL A 16 -19.84 19.60 -0.74
N ASP A 17 -20.78 18.81 -0.23
CA ASP A 17 -21.01 18.66 1.20
C ASP A 17 -20.21 17.49 1.77
N GLY A 18 -19.43 17.76 2.81
CA GLY A 18 -18.63 16.75 3.51
C GLY A 18 -19.41 16.11 4.67
N LYS A 19 -19.48 14.78 4.70
CA LYS A 19 -20.01 14.04 5.86
C LYS A 19 -18.98 14.03 6.98
N THR A 20 -19.38 14.36 8.20
CA THR A 20 -18.51 14.20 9.38
C THR A 20 -18.42 12.72 9.72
N GLU A 21 -17.24 12.14 9.54
CA GLU A 21 -16.98 10.73 9.86
C GLU A 21 -16.60 10.57 11.33
N ILE A 22 -15.77 11.49 11.87
CA ILE A 22 -15.27 11.45 13.24
C ILE A 22 -15.27 12.87 13.81
N GLY A 23 -15.68 13.01 15.06
CA GLY A 23 -15.78 14.28 15.78
C GLY A 23 -16.96 14.23 16.75
N SER A 24 -17.07 15.18 17.68
CA SER A 24 -18.12 15.19 18.71
C SER A 24 -19.56 15.24 18.14
N LYS A 25 -19.71 15.65 16.88
CA LYS A 25 -20.99 15.70 16.15
C LYS A 25 -21.19 14.53 15.17
N SER A 26 -20.27 13.58 15.09
CA SER A 26 -20.42 12.40 14.23
C SER A 26 -21.53 11.49 14.78
N LEU A 27 -22.46 11.08 13.91
CA LEU A 27 -23.51 10.13 14.26
C LEU A 27 -22.99 8.69 14.38
N GLN A 28 -21.90 8.38 13.68
CA GLN A 28 -21.36 7.02 13.58
C GLN A 28 -20.17 6.82 14.53
N HIS A 29 -19.30 7.81 14.64
CA HIS A 29 -18.08 7.73 15.45
C HIS A 29 -17.91 9.00 16.29
N PRO A 30 -18.78 9.22 17.31
CA PRO A 30 -18.65 10.35 18.21
C PRO A 30 -17.32 10.22 18.97
N TYR A 31 -16.41 11.17 18.74
CA TYR A 31 -15.11 11.21 19.41
C TYR A 31 -14.64 12.65 19.53
N SER A 32 -14.19 13.04 20.73
CA SER A 32 -13.70 14.40 20.95
C SER A 32 -12.28 14.52 20.42
N LEU A 33 -12.11 15.31 19.35
CA LEU A 33 -10.83 15.71 18.80
C LEU A 33 -10.51 17.16 19.20
N SER A 34 -9.27 17.58 19.03
CA SER A 34 -8.82 18.97 19.17
C SER A 34 -7.74 19.27 18.12
N CYS A 35 -8.10 20.13 17.16
CA CYS A 35 -7.32 20.47 15.97
C CYS A 35 -6.65 19.24 15.33
N PRO A 36 -7.44 18.32 14.73
CA PRO A 36 -6.84 17.24 13.97
C PRO A 36 -6.12 17.80 12.73
N THR A 37 -4.84 17.50 12.56
CA THR A 37 -3.98 18.12 11.53
C THR A 37 -3.74 17.22 10.31
N ALA A 38 -3.61 15.91 10.51
CA ALA A 38 -3.34 14.96 9.45
C ALA A 38 -4.07 13.63 9.66
N ILE A 39 -4.21 12.88 8.57
CA ILE A 39 -4.76 11.52 8.56
C ILE A 39 -3.99 10.62 7.60
N THR A 40 -3.94 9.31 7.87
CA THR A 40 -3.52 8.29 6.89
C THR A 40 -4.30 6.99 7.10
N PHE A 41 -4.20 6.06 6.16
CA PHE A 41 -4.73 4.71 6.32
C PHE A 41 -3.60 3.70 6.49
N ASP A 42 -3.83 2.66 7.30
CA ASP A 42 -3.02 1.46 7.24
C ASP A 42 -3.46 0.52 6.10
N ALA A 43 -2.70 -0.57 5.91
CA ALA A 43 -2.98 -1.62 4.94
C ALA A 43 -4.34 -2.32 5.14
N GLN A 44 -4.94 -2.23 6.33
CA GLN A 44 -6.24 -2.80 6.67
C GLN A 44 -7.37 -1.75 6.62
N ARG A 45 -7.09 -0.54 6.13
CA ARG A 45 -8.02 0.60 6.04
C ARG A 45 -8.50 1.15 7.39
N TYR A 46 -7.74 0.95 8.46
CA TYR A 46 -7.92 1.76 9.67
C TYR A 46 -7.37 3.15 9.42
N LEU A 47 -8.14 4.16 9.84
CA LEU A 47 -7.78 5.56 9.73
C LEU A 47 -6.98 5.97 10.96
N PHE A 48 -5.77 6.48 10.76
CA PHE A 48 -4.94 7.10 11.78
C PHE A 48 -5.09 8.61 11.68
N ILE A 49 -5.24 9.26 12.82
CA ILE A 49 -5.54 10.68 12.92
C ILE A 49 -4.57 11.30 13.89
N VAL A 50 -3.90 12.36 13.46
CA VAL A 50 -3.15 13.23 14.35
C VAL A 50 -4.13 14.13 15.08
N ASP A 51 -4.28 13.94 16.38
CA ASP A 51 -5.11 14.78 17.26
C ASP A 51 -4.20 15.75 18.01
N SER A 52 -3.78 16.81 17.30
CA SER A 52 -2.55 17.56 17.57
C SER A 52 -2.54 18.25 18.94
N ASN A 53 -3.63 18.96 19.28
CA ASN A 53 -3.71 19.68 20.55
C ASN A 53 -3.96 18.76 21.74
N ASN A 54 -4.35 17.51 21.50
CA ASN A 54 -4.42 16.47 22.50
C ASN A 54 -3.15 15.59 22.55
N TYR A 55 -2.11 15.94 21.78
CA TYR A 55 -0.79 15.29 21.80
C TYR A 55 -0.83 13.77 21.55
N ARG A 56 -1.75 13.31 20.69
CA ARG A 56 -2.02 11.88 20.54
C ARG A 56 -2.35 11.49 19.10
N ILE A 57 -2.23 10.20 18.83
CA ILE A 57 -2.71 9.57 17.58
C ILE A 57 -3.92 8.71 17.89
N ILE A 58 -4.97 8.89 17.10
CA ILE A 58 -6.22 8.14 17.17
C ILE A 58 -6.25 7.14 16.02
N LEU A 59 -6.67 5.91 16.32
CA LEU A 59 -7.07 4.91 15.34
C LEU A 59 -8.59 4.86 15.27
N ALA A 60 -9.12 4.87 14.06
CA ALA A 60 -10.52 4.70 13.77
C ALA A 60 -10.73 3.57 12.76
N GLY A 61 -11.45 2.54 13.19
CA GLY A 61 -11.93 1.44 12.36
C GLY A 61 -13.43 1.53 12.11
N PRO A 62 -14.03 0.50 11.49
CA PRO A 62 -15.45 0.48 11.14
C PRO A 62 -16.41 0.58 12.34
N THR A 63 -15.96 0.16 13.52
CA THR A 63 -16.78 0.06 14.74
C THR A 63 -16.10 0.61 15.99
N ASP A 64 -14.85 1.06 15.91
CA ASP A 64 -14.05 1.46 17.07
C ASP A 64 -13.22 2.70 16.75
N VAL A 65 -13.22 3.67 17.66
CA VAL A 65 -12.33 4.84 17.63
C VAL A 65 -11.65 4.95 18.98
N ARG A 66 -10.33 4.85 18.99
CA ARG A 66 -9.53 4.81 20.21
C ARG A 66 -8.18 5.49 20.03
N CYS A 67 -7.65 6.01 21.11
CA CYS A 67 -6.27 6.47 21.14
C CYS A 67 -5.31 5.28 21.08
N VAL A 68 -4.21 5.42 20.34
CA VAL A 68 -3.16 4.39 20.21
C VAL A 68 -1.77 4.87 20.60
N ILE A 69 -1.50 6.18 20.54
CA ILE A 69 -0.21 6.79 20.94
C ILE A 69 -0.53 8.09 21.68
N GLY A 70 0.15 8.35 22.81
CA GLY A 70 -0.04 9.59 23.60
C GLY A 70 -1.29 9.61 24.50
N CYS A 71 -1.79 8.44 24.90
CA CYS A 71 -3.13 8.31 25.52
C CYS A 71 -3.20 8.63 27.02
N ASP A 72 -2.06 8.64 27.70
CA ASP A 72 -2.02 8.72 29.16
C ASP A 72 -2.16 10.16 29.70
N GLY A 73 -2.31 11.16 28.82
CA GLY A 73 -2.66 12.53 29.18
C GLY A 73 -1.68 13.29 30.08
N ILE A 74 -0.50 12.73 30.39
CA ILE A 74 0.48 13.29 31.33
C ILE A 74 1.79 13.58 30.62
N SER A 75 2.01 14.85 30.29
CA SER A 75 3.16 15.40 29.56
C SER A 75 4.43 15.50 30.41
N ILE A 76 5.12 14.39 30.76
CA ILE A 76 6.43 14.49 31.46
C ILE A 76 7.43 13.34 31.15
N LYS A 77 7.30 12.63 30.03
CA LYS A 77 8.31 11.63 29.62
C LYS A 77 8.79 11.88 28.20
N SER A 78 10.08 11.62 27.94
CA SER A 78 10.77 11.78 26.64
C SER A 78 10.22 10.89 25.52
N THR A 79 9.18 10.09 25.80
CA THR A 79 8.51 9.16 24.89
C THR A 79 7.11 9.63 24.49
N LEU A 80 6.74 10.89 24.79
CA LEU A 80 5.42 11.45 24.50
C LEU A 80 5.50 12.52 23.41
N LEU A 81 4.49 12.54 22.54
CA LEU A 81 4.34 13.53 21.48
C LEU A 81 4.03 14.93 22.04
N LEU A 82 4.41 15.97 21.30
CA LEU A 82 4.12 17.36 21.55
C LEU A 82 3.79 18.05 20.21
N PHE A 83 2.57 18.54 20.07
CA PHE A 83 2.02 19.09 18.82
C PHE A 83 2.40 18.26 17.58
N PRO A 84 2.05 16.95 17.52
CA PRO A 84 2.29 16.17 16.32
C PRO A 84 1.54 16.83 15.14
N SER A 85 2.19 16.90 13.99
CA SER A 85 1.64 17.62 12.83
C SER A 85 1.34 16.71 11.64
N ASN A 86 2.03 15.58 11.52
CA ASN A 86 1.84 14.65 10.42
C ASN A 86 2.19 13.21 10.81
N LEU A 87 1.72 12.25 10.02
CA LEU A 87 2.06 10.83 10.14
C LEU A 87 2.05 10.11 8.79
N ALA A 88 2.84 9.05 8.65
CA ALA A 88 2.88 8.19 7.47
C ALA A 88 3.36 6.78 7.82
N PHE A 89 2.88 5.77 7.08
CA PHE A 89 3.42 4.42 7.16
C PHE A 89 4.56 4.21 6.16
N ASP A 90 5.56 3.42 6.53
CA ASP A 90 6.45 2.78 5.55
C ASP A 90 5.84 1.48 5.00
N GLY A 91 6.51 0.87 4.02
CA GLY A 91 6.10 -0.39 3.42
C GLY A 91 6.12 -1.60 4.37
N PHE A 92 6.80 -1.48 5.51
CA PHE A 92 6.83 -2.51 6.55
C PHE A 92 5.76 -2.31 7.64
N GLY A 93 4.92 -1.28 7.51
CA GLY A 93 3.87 -0.96 8.49
C GLY A 93 4.37 -0.21 9.73
N ASN A 94 5.59 0.34 9.71
CA ASN A 94 6.04 1.25 10.76
C ASN A 94 5.40 2.62 10.57
N LEU A 95 4.92 3.21 11.66
CA LEU A 95 4.31 4.54 11.66
C LEU A 95 5.36 5.58 12.02
N PHE A 96 5.62 6.51 11.11
CA PHE A 96 6.45 7.68 11.34
C PHE A 96 5.56 8.88 11.68
N ILE A 97 5.93 9.61 12.73
CA ILE A 97 5.18 10.78 13.21
C ILE A 97 6.11 11.97 13.25
N VAL A 98 5.65 13.10 12.69
CA VAL A 98 6.33 14.39 12.83
C VAL A 98 5.90 15.00 14.16
N ASP A 99 6.78 14.92 15.15
CA ASP A 99 6.58 15.39 16.51
C ASP A 99 7.14 16.81 16.65
N SER A 100 6.46 17.77 16.01
CA SER A 100 6.99 19.12 15.77
C SER A 100 7.26 19.92 17.02
N GLY A 101 6.54 19.70 18.12
CA GLY A 101 6.82 20.39 19.38
C GLY A 101 8.09 19.91 20.07
N ASN A 102 8.58 18.72 19.72
CA ASN A 102 9.83 18.15 20.22
C ASN A 102 10.96 18.15 19.17
N ASP A 103 10.78 18.83 18.04
CA ASP A 103 11.76 18.93 16.95
C ASP A 103 12.32 17.58 16.45
N ARG A 104 11.46 16.57 16.34
CA ARG A 104 11.87 15.20 15.97
C ARG A 104 10.88 14.48 15.06
N ILE A 105 11.36 13.38 14.49
CA ILE A 105 10.52 12.35 13.87
C ILE A 105 10.60 11.10 14.74
N GLU A 106 9.46 10.59 15.17
CA GLU A 106 9.39 9.34 15.91
C GLU A 106 8.94 8.20 14.99
N LYS A 107 9.58 7.04 15.14
CA LYS A 107 9.16 5.79 14.53
C LYS A 107 8.49 4.94 15.59
N PHE A 108 7.25 4.57 15.35
CA PHE A 108 6.52 3.59 16.14
C PHE A 108 6.40 2.31 15.34
N GLU A 109 6.81 1.20 15.96
CA GLU A 109 6.41 -0.12 15.50
C GLU A 109 4.92 -0.28 15.82
N TYR A 110 4.08 0.18 14.89
CA TYR A 110 2.65 -0.02 14.99
C TYR A 110 2.32 -1.46 14.53
N SER A 111 2.80 -2.42 15.32
CA SER A 111 2.55 -3.84 15.12
C SER A 111 1.26 -4.25 15.86
N LYS A 112 0.10 -3.81 15.35
CA LYS A 112 -1.08 -4.69 15.36
C LYS A 112 -1.14 -5.60 14.14
N ASN A 113 -0.12 -5.53 13.30
CA ASN A 113 0.44 -6.65 12.59
C ASN A 113 1.86 -6.85 13.10
N SER A 114 2.03 -7.62 14.16
CA SER A 114 3.32 -8.27 14.32
C SER A 114 3.53 -9.10 13.05
N CYS A 115 4.55 -8.77 12.26
CA CYS A 115 5.04 -9.69 11.23
C CYS A 115 5.38 -11.07 11.84
N ASP A 116 5.41 -11.17 13.18
CA ASP A 116 5.27 -12.43 13.90
C ASP A 116 3.79 -12.76 14.18
N LYS A 117 3.19 -13.57 13.28
CA LYS A 117 1.90 -14.28 13.42
C LYS A 117 0.62 -13.57 12.97
N LEU A 118 0.66 -12.74 11.93
CA LEU A 118 -0.40 -12.92 10.92
C LEU A 118 -0.02 -14.14 10.10
N LEU A 119 -1.01 -15.00 9.86
CA LEU A 119 -0.97 -15.93 8.74
C LEU A 119 -1.03 -15.06 7.47
N VAL A 120 0.07 -14.35 7.18
CA VAL A 120 0.28 -13.73 5.88
C VAL A 120 0.41 -14.92 4.97
N ASN A 121 -0.64 -15.15 4.22
CA ASN A 121 -0.66 -16.27 3.33
C ASN A 121 0.38 -15.97 2.24
N LEU A 122 1.25 -16.94 2.02
CA LEU A 122 2.21 -16.91 0.93
C LEU A 122 1.59 -17.68 -0.23
N TRP A 123 1.32 -16.98 -1.32
CA TRP A 123 0.98 -17.63 -2.58
C TRP A 123 2.16 -17.56 -3.52
N THR A 124 2.42 -18.69 -4.14
CA THR A 124 3.49 -18.84 -5.10
C THR A 124 2.89 -19.18 -6.46
N LYS A 125 3.35 -18.49 -7.49
CA LYS A 125 3.06 -18.82 -8.88
C LYS A 125 4.36 -18.82 -9.68
N SER A 126 4.64 -19.91 -10.38
CA SER A 126 5.82 -19.99 -11.23
C SER A 126 5.45 -19.76 -12.70
N ILE A 127 6.36 -19.12 -13.42
CA ILE A 127 6.34 -19.00 -14.87
C ILE A 127 7.70 -19.33 -15.45
N GLU A 128 7.69 -20.07 -16.55
CA GLU A 128 8.86 -20.29 -17.37
C GLU A 128 8.79 -19.39 -18.60
N LEU A 129 9.79 -18.52 -18.77
CA LEU A 129 10.00 -17.75 -19.99
C LEU A 129 10.88 -18.58 -20.93
N THR A 130 10.38 -18.90 -22.11
CA THR A 130 11.08 -19.71 -23.12
C THR A 130 11.23 -18.93 -24.43
N LYS A 131 11.94 -19.50 -25.39
CA LYS A 131 12.10 -18.88 -26.72
C LYS A 131 10.78 -18.72 -27.49
N THR A 132 9.75 -19.45 -27.10
CA THR A 132 8.40 -19.39 -27.68
C THR A 132 7.45 -18.50 -26.87
N SER A 133 7.90 -17.94 -25.74
CA SER A 133 7.11 -16.95 -25.00
C SER A 133 6.83 -15.72 -25.86
N HIS A 134 5.70 -15.08 -25.61
CA HIS A 134 5.37 -13.81 -26.25
C HIS A 134 6.40 -12.75 -25.89
N THR A 135 6.55 -11.79 -26.80
CA THR A 135 7.50 -10.70 -26.64
C THR A 135 6.83 -9.35 -26.73
N TYR A 136 7.31 -8.40 -25.95
CA TYR A 136 6.93 -7.00 -26.04
C TYR A 136 8.18 -6.12 -26.08
N CYS A 137 7.99 -4.83 -26.36
CA CYS A 137 9.08 -3.87 -26.44
C CYS A 137 8.92 -2.79 -25.37
N ARG A 138 9.75 -2.82 -24.33
CA ARG A 138 9.70 -1.86 -23.22
C ARG A 138 9.92 -0.40 -23.66
N ALA A 139 10.83 -0.20 -24.61
CA ALA A 139 11.09 1.08 -25.25
C ALA A 139 11.19 0.85 -26.75
N CYS A 140 10.13 1.23 -27.47
CA CYS A 140 9.94 0.97 -28.90
C CYS A 140 11.24 1.11 -29.70
N TYR A 141 11.55 0.07 -30.49
CA TYR A 141 12.66 -0.10 -31.45
C TYR A 141 14.02 -0.60 -30.97
N LYS A 142 14.29 -0.76 -29.67
CA LYS A 142 15.62 -1.24 -29.23
C LYS A 142 15.68 -2.74 -28.97
N PHE A 143 14.87 -3.25 -28.04
CA PHE A 143 15.01 -4.63 -27.58
C PHE A 143 13.64 -5.26 -27.30
N LYS A 144 13.56 -6.58 -27.55
CA LYS A 144 12.40 -7.41 -27.24
C LYS A 144 12.64 -8.21 -25.97
N TYR A 145 11.57 -8.40 -25.21
CA TYR A 145 11.61 -9.07 -23.92
C TYR A 145 10.54 -10.15 -23.89
N TYR A 146 10.92 -11.35 -23.47
CA TYR A 146 9.95 -12.41 -23.17
C TYR A 146 9.16 -12.04 -21.93
N TYR A 147 7.86 -12.25 -21.92
CA TYR A 147 7.06 -11.93 -20.75
C TYR A 147 6.00 -12.98 -20.44
N GLY A 148 5.48 -12.89 -19.23
CA GLY A 148 4.25 -13.53 -18.82
C GLY A 148 3.30 -12.53 -18.20
N ALA A 149 2.01 -12.69 -18.47
CA ALA A 149 0.98 -11.81 -17.94
C ALA A 149 -0.05 -12.61 -17.12
N PHE A 150 -0.42 -12.05 -15.98
CA PHE A 150 -1.40 -12.61 -15.05
C PHE A 150 -2.42 -11.56 -14.68
N GLN A 151 -3.70 -11.90 -14.80
CA GLN A 151 -4.76 -11.13 -14.16
C GLN A 151 -4.73 -11.45 -12.66
N ILE A 152 -4.67 -10.39 -11.85
CA ILE A 152 -4.85 -10.48 -10.40
C ILE A 152 -6.31 -10.20 -10.09
N GLU A 153 -6.97 -11.16 -9.46
CA GLU A 153 -8.32 -11.01 -8.93
C GLU A 153 -8.25 -10.96 -7.41
N GLU A 154 -8.69 -9.83 -6.86
CA GLU A 154 -8.74 -9.59 -5.42
C GLU A 154 -10.20 -9.59 -4.93
N PRO A 155 -10.58 -10.50 -4.01
CA PRO A 155 -11.94 -10.48 -3.45
C PRO A 155 -12.24 -9.25 -2.59
N GLU A 156 -11.25 -8.67 -1.91
CA GLU A 156 -11.43 -7.56 -0.98
C GLU A 156 -10.31 -6.53 -1.11
N SER A 157 -10.66 -5.25 -1.16
CA SER A 157 -9.66 -4.21 -1.28
C SER A 157 -8.61 -4.20 -0.13
N LEU A 158 -7.38 -4.63 -0.40
CA LEU A 158 -6.33 -4.90 0.59
C LEU A 158 -4.93 -4.56 0.06
N TYR A 159 -3.96 -4.44 0.96
CA TYR A 159 -2.56 -4.22 0.61
C TYR A 159 -1.82 -5.54 0.39
N TYR A 160 -1.01 -5.59 -0.68
CA TYR A 160 -0.24 -6.76 -1.05
C TYR A 160 1.23 -6.42 -1.29
N SER A 161 2.11 -7.37 -0.93
CA SER A 161 3.50 -7.37 -1.37
C SER A 161 3.65 -8.43 -2.45
N VAL A 162 4.04 -8.02 -3.66
CA VAL A 162 4.21 -8.88 -4.83
C VAL A 162 5.68 -8.82 -5.24
N ARG A 163 6.39 -9.94 -5.22
CA ARG A 163 7.82 -9.97 -5.56
C ARG A 163 8.19 -11.20 -6.38
N SER A 164 9.22 -11.09 -7.19
CA SER A 164 9.90 -12.26 -7.76
C SER A 164 10.87 -12.89 -6.76
N SER A 165 11.41 -14.05 -7.11
CA SER A 165 12.39 -14.77 -6.31
C SER A 165 13.67 -15.11 -7.09
N VAL A 166 14.70 -15.47 -6.34
CA VAL A 166 16.09 -15.52 -6.79
C VAL A 166 16.30 -16.54 -7.91
N GLY A 167 17.01 -16.13 -8.95
CA GLY A 167 17.53 -17.01 -10.00
C GLY A 167 17.81 -16.30 -11.31
N ILE A 168 17.08 -15.21 -11.58
CA ILE A 168 17.23 -14.37 -12.77
C ILE A 168 16.93 -12.92 -12.36
N ASP A 169 17.60 -11.95 -12.97
CA ASP A 169 17.31 -10.54 -12.80
C ASP A 169 15.97 -10.20 -13.50
N THR A 170 15.00 -9.71 -12.73
CA THR A 170 13.60 -9.60 -13.15
C THR A 170 13.13 -8.17 -13.20
N TYR A 171 12.11 -7.94 -14.02
CA TYR A 171 11.41 -6.67 -14.11
C TYR A 171 9.92 -6.95 -14.07
N GLY A 172 9.21 -6.27 -13.18
CA GLY A 172 7.76 -6.37 -13.07
C GLY A 172 7.04 -5.09 -13.50
N TYR A 173 5.77 -5.25 -13.85
CA TYR A 173 4.85 -4.16 -14.14
C TYR A 173 3.48 -4.52 -13.59
N ILE A 174 2.80 -3.55 -13.00
CA ILE A 174 1.38 -3.64 -12.69
C ILE A 174 0.64 -2.68 -13.61
N TYR A 175 -0.23 -3.22 -14.46
CA TYR A 175 -1.15 -2.47 -15.31
C TYR A 175 -2.54 -2.42 -14.68
N GLU A 176 -3.27 -1.35 -14.92
CA GLU A 176 -4.69 -1.26 -14.60
C GLU A 176 -5.54 -1.55 -15.84
N ASN A 177 -6.67 -2.25 -15.66
CA ASN A 177 -7.64 -2.65 -16.68
C ASN A 177 -7.14 -3.67 -17.71
N ASN A 178 -6.08 -3.39 -18.44
CA ASN A 178 -5.54 -4.25 -19.48
C ASN A 178 -4.03 -4.03 -19.72
N PHE A 179 -3.40 -4.99 -20.38
CA PHE A 179 -2.05 -4.88 -20.91
C PHE A 179 -2.10 -5.04 -22.43
N ASN A 180 -1.43 -4.13 -23.16
CA ASN A 180 -1.29 -4.21 -24.61
C ASN A 180 0.20 -4.32 -24.99
N PRO A 181 0.69 -5.47 -25.48
CA PRO A 181 2.11 -5.64 -25.80
C PRO A 181 2.58 -4.78 -26.99
N LEU A 182 1.66 -4.26 -27.81
CA LEU A 182 1.96 -3.31 -28.88
C LEU A 182 2.05 -1.86 -28.37
N ASN A 183 1.46 -1.58 -27.21
CA ASN A 183 1.50 -0.27 -26.55
C ASN A 183 1.73 -0.41 -25.04
N PRO A 184 2.90 -0.90 -24.60
CA PRO A 184 3.13 -1.27 -23.20
C PRO A 184 3.27 -0.09 -22.24
N ASN A 185 3.19 1.16 -22.72
CA ASN A 185 3.16 2.33 -21.85
C ASN A 185 1.73 2.78 -21.49
N GLU A 186 0.72 2.17 -22.12
CA GLU A 186 -0.68 2.43 -21.83
C GLU A 186 -1.09 1.75 -20.52
N ASN A 187 -1.81 2.47 -19.66
CA ASN A 187 -2.34 1.95 -18.39
C ASN A 187 -1.27 1.35 -17.46
N LEU A 188 -0.05 1.90 -17.48
CA LEU A 188 1.08 1.44 -16.68
C LEU A 188 1.33 2.36 -15.47
N PRO A 189 0.65 2.16 -14.33
CA PRO A 189 0.85 2.98 -13.14
C PRO A 189 2.14 2.67 -12.38
N ILE A 190 2.61 1.41 -12.37
CA ILE A 190 3.71 0.97 -11.48
C ILE A 190 4.66 0.02 -12.22
N THR A 191 5.95 0.29 -12.08
CA THR A 191 7.05 -0.52 -12.62
C THR A 191 8.15 -0.62 -11.58
N ASP A 192 8.80 -1.78 -11.47
CA ASP A 192 9.93 -1.98 -10.55
C ASP A 192 10.82 -3.11 -11.07
N ASP A 193 12.13 -2.99 -10.89
CA ASP A 193 13.14 -3.98 -11.24
C ASP A 193 14.08 -4.36 -10.11
N ASP A 194 14.23 -3.48 -9.13
CA ASP A 194 15.19 -3.69 -8.07
C ASP A 194 14.76 -3.06 -6.74
N GLY A 195 13.46 -3.12 -6.42
CA GLY A 195 12.89 -2.55 -5.21
C GLY A 195 13.50 -3.08 -3.90
N GLY A 196 14.36 -4.11 -3.97
CA GLY A 196 15.13 -4.68 -2.86
C GLY A 196 16.66 -4.63 -2.99
N PHE A 197 17.24 -4.09 -4.08
CA PHE A 197 18.67 -4.16 -4.40
C PHE A 197 19.21 -5.61 -4.55
N ASP A 198 18.37 -6.53 -5.04
CA ASP A 198 18.65 -7.95 -5.24
C ASP A 198 18.33 -8.46 -6.67
N GLY A 199 18.07 -7.54 -7.61
CA GLY A 199 17.67 -7.84 -8.99
C GLY A 199 16.27 -8.43 -9.10
N GLN A 200 15.42 -8.21 -8.08
CA GLN A 200 14.04 -8.67 -8.06
C GLN A 200 13.09 -7.48 -7.99
N PHE A 201 12.05 -7.53 -8.82
CA PHE A 201 10.96 -6.59 -8.66
C PHE A 201 10.23 -6.85 -7.34
N LYS A 202 9.81 -5.76 -6.69
CA LYS A 202 9.00 -5.77 -5.48
C LYS A 202 7.98 -4.64 -5.54
N PHE A 203 6.71 -5.01 -5.59
CA PHE A 203 5.60 -4.07 -5.45
C PHE A 203 5.02 -4.13 -4.05
N GLU A 204 4.75 -2.97 -3.49
CA GLU A 204 3.97 -2.80 -2.26
C GLU A 204 2.83 -1.84 -2.58
N LEU A 205 1.64 -2.40 -2.82
CA LEU A 205 0.52 -1.64 -3.37
C LEU A 205 -0.83 -2.12 -2.83
N PRO A 206 -1.81 -1.21 -2.72
CA PRO A 206 -3.20 -1.60 -2.54
C PRO A 206 -3.75 -2.19 -3.84
N LEU A 207 -4.42 -3.34 -3.75
CA LEU A 207 -5.26 -3.90 -4.81
C LEU A 207 -6.71 -3.72 -4.41
N TYR A 208 -7.50 -3.06 -5.27
CA TYR A 208 -8.94 -2.85 -5.04
C TYR A 208 -9.78 -3.94 -5.70
N ASN A 209 -10.86 -4.37 -5.05
CA ASN A 209 -11.70 -5.48 -5.52
C ASN A 209 -12.62 -5.14 -6.71
N ASP A 210 -12.83 -3.85 -6.97
CA ASP A 210 -13.42 -3.32 -8.20
C ASP A 210 -12.36 -3.01 -9.28
N GLY A 211 -11.08 -3.06 -8.91
CA GLY A 211 -9.96 -2.89 -9.81
C GLY A 211 -9.67 -4.15 -10.62
N LYS A 212 -9.18 -3.94 -11.84
CA LYS A 212 -8.59 -5.00 -12.67
C LYS A 212 -7.11 -4.74 -12.79
N TYR A 213 -6.28 -5.66 -12.31
CA TYR A 213 -4.83 -5.51 -12.35
C TYR A 213 -4.20 -6.62 -13.18
N ILE A 214 -3.28 -6.24 -14.08
CA ILE A 214 -2.47 -7.20 -14.83
C ILE A 214 -1.03 -7.08 -14.35
N LEU A 215 -0.52 -8.16 -13.77
CA LEU A 215 0.90 -8.33 -13.47
C LEU A 215 1.60 -8.84 -14.72
N VAL A 216 2.50 -8.04 -15.28
CA VAL A 216 3.42 -8.47 -16.34
C VAL A 216 4.80 -8.67 -15.73
N VAL A 217 5.36 -9.84 -15.98
CA VAL A 217 6.68 -10.25 -15.47
C VAL A 217 7.60 -10.54 -16.64
N THR A 218 8.82 -10.00 -16.57
CA THR A 218 9.87 -10.22 -17.55
C THR A 218 11.25 -10.24 -16.87
N THR A 219 12.30 -10.33 -17.68
CA THR A 219 13.69 -10.22 -17.27
C THR A 219 14.22 -8.81 -17.51
N ASN A 220 15.17 -8.36 -16.69
CA ASN A 220 15.78 -7.03 -16.84
C ASN A 220 16.57 -6.90 -18.15
N GLN A 221 17.16 -8.02 -18.61
CA GLN A 221 17.88 -8.11 -19.87
C GLN A 221 17.03 -8.73 -20.99
N PRO A 222 17.19 -8.26 -22.25
CA PRO A 222 16.35 -8.70 -23.35
C PRO A 222 16.61 -10.15 -23.75
N MET A 223 15.55 -10.83 -24.20
CA MET A 223 15.59 -12.20 -24.72
C MET A 223 16.19 -13.25 -23.78
N ILE A 224 16.17 -13.00 -22.46
CA ILE A 224 16.57 -13.99 -21.46
C ILE A 224 15.40 -14.92 -21.14
N THR A 225 15.71 -16.22 -21.11
CA THR A 225 14.78 -17.31 -20.73
C THR A 225 15.06 -17.78 -19.32
N GLY A 226 14.04 -18.32 -18.67
CA GLY A 226 14.18 -19.13 -17.45
C GLY A 226 12.98 -19.01 -16.54
N ASN A 227 13.11 -19.60 -15.35
CA ASN A 227 12.02 -19.72 -14.40
C ASN A 227 11.98 -18.52 -13.46
N ILE A 228 10.79 -17.93 -13.32
CA ILE A 228 10.51 -16.85 -12.37
C ILE A 228 9.42 -17.34 -11.44
N GLU A 229 9.70 -17.29 -10.15
CA GLU A 229 8.74 -17.57 -9.10
C GLU A 229 8.21 -16.24 -8.56
N ILE A 230 6.90 -16.05 -8.61
CA ILE A 230 6.18 -14.89 -8.10
C ILE A 230 5.64 -15.26 -6.74
N LYS A 231 5.95 -14.44 -5.73
CA LYS A 231 5.47 -14.56 -4.36
C LYS A 231 4.57 -13.39 -4.06
N ILE A 232 3.34 -13.69 -3.67
CA ILE A 232 2.38 -12.70 -3.19
C ILE A 232 2.15 -12.94 -1.70
N PHE A 233 2.24 -11.86 -0.93
CA PHE A 233 1.98 -11.82 0.49
C PHE A 233 0.81 -10.89 0.75
N GLY A 234 -0.16 -11.38 1.53
CA GLY A 234 -1.32 -10.62 1.92
C GLY A 234 -2.19 -11.35 2.92
N LEU A 235 -3.24 -10.70 3.36
CA LEU A 235 -4.16 -11.24 4.36
C LEU A 235 -5.21 -12.19 3.76
N LYS A 236 -5.53 -12.03 2.48
CA LYS A 236 -6.54 -12.83 1.77
C LYS A 236 -5.98 -13.37 0.46
N ASN A 237 -6.51 -14.50 0.02
CA ASN A 237 -6.06 -15.14 -1.21
C ASN A 237 -6.39 -14.27 -2.42
N VAL A 238 -5.35 -13.88 -3.14
CA VAL A 238 -5.45 -13.42 -4.53
C VAL A 238 -5.53 -14.62 -5.47
N THR A 239 -6.24 -14.45 -6.58
CA THR A 239 -6.17 -15.40 -7.70
C THR A 239 -5.32 -14.82 -8.81
N LEU A 240 -4.32 -15.59 -9.25
CA LEU A 240 -3.52 -15.28 -10.45
C LEU A 240 -3.96 -16.17 -11.60
N SER A 241 -4.72 -15.58 -12.51
CA SER A 241 -5.15 -16.23 -13.75
C SER A 241 -4.17 -15.85 -14.85
N ARG A 242 -3.46 -16.84 -15.40
CA ARG A 242 -2.58 -16.59 -16.56
C ARG A 242 -3.47 -16.10 -17.70
N LEU A 243 -3.16 -14.94 -18.24
CA LEU A 243 -3.84 -14.46 -19.43
C LEU A 243 -3.50 -15.43 -20.57
N SER A 244 -4.52 -16.09 -21.11
CA SER A 244 -4.42 -16.69 -22.43
C SER A 244 -4.40 -15.52 -23.41
N GLU A 245 -3.25 -15.31 -24.03
CA GLU A 245 -3.13 -14.38 -25.14
C GLU A 245 -3.50 -15.06 -26.45
#